data_AF-A0AAF1KRN4-F1
#
_entry.id   AF-A0AAF1KRN4-F1
#
_cell.length_a   1.000
_cell.length_b   1.000
_cell.length_c   1.000
_cell.angle_alpha   90.00
_cell.angle_beta   90.00
_cell.angle_gamma   90.00
#
_symmetry.space_group_name_H-M   'P 1'
#
loop_
_entity.id
_entity.type
_entity.pdbx_description
1 polymer ?
#
loop_
_entity_poly.entity_id
_entity_poly.type
_entity_poly.pdbx_seq_one_letter_code
_entity_poly.pdbx_strand_id
1 'polypeptide(L)'
;MSPADSSFQNPLRGMLIMAGAMVVLPVMDAIAKYMATFEGMSPGQVTFYRFFFQLVCTLPLLLAGGSAFSTRRPWMNLLRGVLHGAASLLFFVAVKYMPLADVFAIYFVEPFILVCLSALFLGDRVGWRRWLAIVVGFGGAMIVIQPSFEIFGLKALLPVACAFLYAIYLFMNRAIGEADSPLAMQTMAGIGGTVFMAGALFVGNAAGAADFSLSLPGSTLGLLLLLILGSISGYAHILVVRAFRLAPLSLLAPFQYFEIISATVLGYALFGDFPNLSKWIGIAIIVGSGLFIIWRERVNSRLLKTAVFAD
;
A
#
# COMPACT_ATOMS: atom_id res chain seq x y z
N MET A 1 33.04 12.24 11.47
CA MET A 1 32.52 11.17 10.59
C MET A 1 31.00 11.20 10.66
N SER A 2 30.34 11.62 9.58
CA SER A 2 28.88 11.68 9.50
C SER A 2 28.31 10.24 9.37
N PRO A 3 27.20 9.88 10.05
CA PRO A 3 26.62 8.54 9.99
C PRO A 3 25.98 8.15 8.63
N ALA A 4 26.18 8.94 7.57
CA ALA A 4 25.38 8.85 6.33
C ALA A 4 25.99 8.01 5.19
N ASP A 5 27.16 7.38 5.38
CA ASP A 5 27.74 6.45 4.41
C ASP A 5 27.46 4.99 4.82
N SER A 6 26.19 4.64 5.02
CA SER A 6 25.79 3.24 4.85
C SER A 6 25.85 2.94 3.35
N SER A 7 27.00 2.47 2.87
CA SER A 7 27.08 1.87 1.53
C SER A 7 26.00 0.80 1.44
N PHE A 8 24.98 1.06 0.60
CA PHE A 8 23.92 0.09 0.39
C PHE A 8 24.55 -1.21 -0.09
N GLN A 9 24.46 -2.26 0.73
CA GLN A 9 25.30 -3.44 0.57
C GLN A 9 25.04 -4.21 -0.75
N ASN A 10 23.88 -4.01 -1.40
CA ASN A 10 23.60 -4.50 -2.75
C ASN A 10 22.37 -3.83 -3.39
N PRO A 11 22.51 -2.71 -4.12
CA PRO A 11 21.37 -1.99 -4.69
C PRO A 11 20.61 -2.79 -5.74
N LEU A 12 21.29 -3.61 -6.55
CA LEU A 12 20.67 -4.48 -7.55
C LEU A 12 19.73 -5.50 -6.89
N ARG A 13 20.19 -6.15 -5.82
CA ARG A 13 19.36 -7.07 -5.05
C ARG A 13 18.14 -6.36 -4.45
N GLY A 14 18.31 -5.13 -3.97
CA GLY A 14 17.19 -4.30 -3.50
C GLY A 14 16.15 -4.06 -4.60
N MET A 15 16.59 -3.68 -5.80
CA MET A 15 15.71 -3.47 -6.97
C MET A 15 14.98 -4.75 -7.38
N LEU A 16 15.66 -5.89 -7.44
CA LEU A 16 15.04 -7.17 -7.79
C LEU A 16 13.99 -7.61 -6.78
N ILE A 17 14.27 -7.46 -5.48
CA ILE A 17 13.31 -7.77 -4.41
C ILE A 17 12.09 -6.85 -4.51
N MET A 18 12.32 -5.55 -4.73
CA MET A 18 11.23 -4.58 -4.88
C MET A 18 10.36 -4.92 -6.09
N ALA A 19 10.96 -5.12 -7.26
CA ALA A 19 10.24 -5.48 -8.48
C ALA A 19 9.42 -6.76 -8.29
N GLY A 20 10.01 -7.80 -7.70
CA GLY A 20 9.32 -9.05 -7.40
C GLY A 20 8.14 -8.85 -6.44
N ALA A 21 8.32 -8.05 -5.39
CA ALA A 21 7.25 -7.74 -4.45
C ALA A 21 6.09 -7.01 -5.11
N MET A 22 6.37 -6.00 -5.96
CA MET A 22 5.34 -5.22 -6.66
C MET A 22 4.59 -6.04 -7.72
N VAL A 23 5.18 -7.15 -8.18
CA VAL A 23 4.48 -8.11 -9.06
C VAL A 23 3.57 -9.06 -8.26
N VAL A 24 4.00 -9.47 -7.06
CA VAL A 24 3.27 -10.43 -6.21
C VAL A 24 2.16 -9.78 -5.40
N LEU A 25 2.33 -8.54 -4.93
CA LEU A 25 1.34 -7.87 -4.08
C LEU A 25 -0.06 -7.81 -4.71
N PRO A 26 -0.23 -7.44 -6.00
CA PRO A 26 -1.55 -7.44 -6.64
C PRO A 26 -2.25 -8.81 -6.73
N VAL A 27 -1.54 -9.92 -6.52
CA VAL A 27 -2.17 -11.25 -6.42
C VAL A 27 -3.10 -11.31 -5.21
N MET A 28 -2.72 -10.69 -4.08
CA MET A 28 -3.58 -10.59 -2.91
C MET A 28 -4.83 -9.75 -3.22
N ASP A 29 -4.71 -8.66 -3.98
CA ASP A 29 -5.87 -7.84 -4.33
C ASP A 29 -6.82 -8.54 -5.30
N ALA A 30 -6.27 -9.33 -6.24
CA ALA A 30 -7.05 -10.22 -7.09
C ALA A 30 -7.77 -11.31 -6.29
N ILE A 31 -7.11 -11.91 -5.29
CA ILE A 31 -7.76 -12.83 -4.35
C ILE A 31 -8.91 -12.12 -3.63
N ALA A 32 -8.68 -10.91 -3.13
CA ALA A 32 -9.71 -10.16 -2.42
C ALA A 32 -10.93 -9.88 -3.32
N LYS A 33 -10.70 -9.49 -4.57
CA LYS A 33 -11.77 -9.34 -5.57
C LYS A 33 -12.50 -10.65 -5.81
N TYR A 34 -11.76 -11.74 -6.00
CA TYR A 34 -12.35 -13.06 -6.25
C TYR A 34 -13.25 -13.51 -5.10
N MET A 35 -12.77 -13.38 -3.86
CA MET A 35 -13.54 -13.70 -2.67
C MET A 35 -14.81 -12.85 -2.57
N ALA A 36 -14.73 -11.57 -2.93
CA ALA A 36 -15.86 -10.65 -2.85
C ALA A 36 -16.91 -10.83 -3.97
N THR A 37 -16.50 -11.31 -5.14
CA THR A 37 -17.35 -11.37 -6.34
C THR A 37 -17.84 -12.78 -6.67
N PHE A 38 -17.00 -13.81 -6.51
CA PHE A 38 -17.35 -15.18 -6.85
C PHE A 38 -17.72 -16.02 -5.62
N GLU A 39 -17.04 -15.84 -4.48
CA GLU A 39 -17.37 -16.53 -3.22
C GLU A 39 -18.39 -15.76 -2.37
N GLY A 40 -18.80 -14.55 -2.79
CA GLY A 40 -19.83 -13.74 -2.13
C GLY A 40 -19.45 -13.23 -0.73
N MET A 41 -18.17 -13.26 -0.37
CA MET A 41 -17.68 -12.82 0.94
C MET A 41 -17.68 -11.29 1.03
N SER A 42 -18.12 -10.73 2.17
CA SER A 42 -18.09 -9.26 2.32
C SER A 42 -16.66 -8.72 2.33
N PRO A 43 -16.38 -7.52 1.75
CA PRO A 43 -15.06 -6.91 1.81
C PRO A 43 -14.54 -6.77 3.24
N GLY A 44 -15.41 -6.43 4.20
CA GLY A 44 -15.05 -6.37 5.62
C GLY A 44 -14.52 -7.71 6.15
N GLN A 45 -15.17 -8.83 5.81
CA GLN A 45 -14.74 -10.17 6.20
C GLN A 45 -13.41 -10.55 5.52
N VAL A 46 -13.23 -10.21 4.23
CA VAL A 46 -11.96 -10.47 3.51
C VAL A 46 -10.81 -9.66 4.12
N THR A 47 -11.04 -8.38 4.44
CA THR A 47 -10.05 -7.54 5.11
C THR A 47 -9.73 -8.07 6.52
N PHE A 48 -10.71 -8.55 7.27
CA PHE A 48 -10.45 -9.22 8.55
C PHE A 48 -9.51 -10.42 8.37
N TYR A 49 -9.81 -11.32 7.43
CA TYR A 49 -8.98 -12.49 7.16
C TYR A 49 -7.58 -12.13 6.68
N ARG A 50 -7.41 -11.05 5.91
CA ARG A 50 -6.09 -10.53 5.53
C ARG A 50 -5.21 -10.30 6.75
N PHE A 51 -5.70 -9.53 7.73
CA PHE A 51 -4.92 -9.20 8.93
C PHE A 51 -4.80 -10.40 9.88
N PHE A 52 -5.86 -11.19 10.01
CA PHE A 52 -5.85 -12.39 10.83
C PHE A 52 -4.79 -13.39 10.35
N PHE A 53 -4.79 -13.75 9.06
CA PHE A 53 -3.80 -14.69 8.53
C PHE A 53 -2.41 -14.08 8.43
N GLN A 54 -2.27 -12.77 8.18
CA GLN A 54 -0.99 -12.09 8.37
C GLN A 54 -0.44 -12.29 9.79
N LEU A 55 -1.29 -12.11 10.82
CA LEU A 55 -0.91 -12.31 12.21
C LEU A 55 -0.52 -13.77 12.48
N VAL A 56 -1.33 -14.73 12.01
CA VAL A 56 -1.03 -16.17 12.13
C VAL A 56 0.31 -16.53 11.51
N CYS A 57 0.68 -15.92 10.37
CA CYS A 57 1.96 -16.16 9.71
C CYS A 57 3.15 -15.47 10.42
N THR A 58 2.97 -14.26 10.93
CA THR A 58 4.07 -13.43 11.45
C THR A 58 4.33 -13.60 12.96
N LEU A 59 3.31 -13.97 13.73
CA LEU A 59 3.41 -14.15 15.18
C LEU A 59 4.36 -15.30 15.59
N PRO A 60 4.28 -16.51 15.01
CA PRO A 60 5.19 -17.61 15.38
C PRO A 60 6.66 -17.26 15.13
N LEU A 61 6.95 -16.55 14.03
CA LEU A 61 8.29 -16.10 13.70
C LEU A 61 8.82 -15.08 14.70
N LEU A 62 7.96 -14.16 15.15
CA LEU A 62 8.32 -13.18 16.16
C LEU A 62 8.61 -13.84 17.52
N LEU A 63 7.79 -14.83 17.91
CA LEU A 63 7.97 -15.60 19.14
C LEU A 63 9.25 -16.44 19.11
N ALA A 64 9.53 -17.12 18.00
CA ALA A 64 10.75 -17.89 17.80
C ALA A 64 12.02 -17.01 17.84
N GLY A 65 11.92 -15.76 17.43
CA GLY A 65 13.02 -14.79 17.47
C GLY A 65 13.31 -14.19 18.84
N GLY A 66 12.59 -14.56 19.91
CA GLY A 66 12.84 -14.13 21.29
C GLY A 66 12.64 -12.63 21.59
N SER A 67 12.22 -11.84 20.60
CA SER A 67 12.08 -10.38 20.69
C SER A 67 10.63 -9.89 20.77
N ALA A 68 9.66 -10.82 20.89
CA ALA A 68 8.23 -10.53 20.83
C ALA A 68 7.76 -9.48 21.85
N PHE A 69 8.45 -9.34 22.98
CA PHE A 69 8.13 -8.38 24.05
C PHE A 69 9.05 -7.15 24.09
N SER A 70 9.93 -6.98 23.10
CA SER A 70 10.89 -5.85 23.05
C SER A 70 10.40 -4.67 22.19
N THR A 71 9.13 -4.67 21.78
CA THR A 71 8.57 -3.56 20.99
C THR A 71 8.61 -2.28 21.81
N ARG A 72 9.40 -1.29 21.37
CA ARG A 72 9.59 -0.02 22.07
C ARG A 72 8.38 0.90 21.96
N ARG A 73 7.59 0.78 20.87
CA ARG A 73 6.43 1.64 20.60
C ARG A 73 5.16 0.85 20.29
N PRO A 74 4.66 0.02 21.23
CA PRO A 74 3.56 -0.90 20.98
C PRO A 74 2.27 -0.19 20.54
N TRP A 75 1.87 0.88 21.24
CA TRP A 75 0.66 1.64 20.92
C TRP A 75 0.70 2.30 19.54
N MET A 76 1.86 2.81 19.14
CA MET A 76 2.03 3.40 17.81
C MET A 76 1.92 2.34 16.71
N ASN A 77 2.47 1.14 16.94
CA ASN A 77 2.36 0.03 16.00
C ASN A 77 0.93 -0.54 15.92
N LEU A 78 0.18 -0.53 17.02
CA LEU A 78 -1.25 -0.88 17.01
C LEU A 78 -2.05 0.14 16.20
N LEU A 79 -1.86 1.44 16.44
CA LEU A 79 -2.53 2.51 15.67
C LEU A 79 -2.18 2.44 14.17
N ARG A 80 -0.93 2.12 13.83
CA ARG A 80 -0.52 1.83 12.45
C ARG A 80 -1.31 0.67 11.85
N GLY A 81 -1.53 -0.39 12.61
CA GLY A 81 -2.39 -1.50 12.23
C GLY A 81 -3.84 -1.07 11.97
N VAL A 82 -4.39 -0.21 12.84
CA VAL A 82 -5.74 0.35 12.68
C VAL A 82 -5.87 1.15 11.38
N LEU A 83 -4.94 2.09 11.14
CA LEU A 83 -4.94 2.91 9.92
C LEU A 83 -4.78 2.06 8.66
N HIS A 84 -3.88 1.08 8.69
CA HIS A 84 -3.69 0.17 7.57
C HIS A 84 -4.92 -0.72 7.35
N GLY A 85 -5.60 -1.15 8.42
CA GLY A 85 -6.87 -1.87 8.38
C GLY A 85 -7.97 -1.06 7.72
N ALA A 86 -8.15 0.18 8.16
CA ALA A 86 -9.12 1.11 7.58
C ALA A 86 -8.83 1.42 6.10
N ALA A 87 -7.56 1.67 5.74
CA ALA A 87 -7.15 1.87 4.35
C ALA A 87 -7.43 0.62 3.49
N SER A 88 -7.07 -0.57 3.99
CA SER A 88 -7.29 -1.84 3.28
C SER A 88 -8.77 -2.14 3.08
N LEU A 89 -9.61 -1.79 4.04
CA LEU A 89 -11.06 -1.92 3.93
C LEU A 89 -11.60 -1.05 2.78
N LEU A 90 -11.24 0.23 2.74
CA LEU A 90 -11.64 1.13 1.65
C LEU A 90 -11.16 0.60 0.28
N PHE A 91 -9.94 0.07 0.22
CA PHE A 91 -9.38 -0.53 -0.98
C PHE A 91 -10.17 -1.79 -1.41
N PHE A 92 -10.44 -2.73 -0.50
CA PHE A 92 -11.15 -3.97 -0.84
C PHE A 92 -12.62 -3.74 -1.18
N VAL A 93 -13.27 -2.76 -0.56
CA VAL A 93 -14.61 -2.31 -0.98
C VAL A 93 -14.53 -1.75 -2.40
N ALA A 94 -13.53 -0.91 -2.73
CA ALA A 94 -13.34 -0.38 -4.07
C ALA A 94 -13.12 -1.49 -5.12
N VAL A 95 -12.25 -2.45 -4.81
CA VAL A 95 -11.90 -3.59 -5.68
C VAL A 95 -13.08 -4.53 -5.93
N LYS A 96 -13.99 -4.70 -4.96
CA LYS A 96 -15.22 -5.48 -5.17
C LYS A 96 -16.05 -4.94 -6.34
N TYR A 97 -16.11 -3.61 -6.50
CA TYR A 97 -16.97 -2.98 -7.49
C TYR A 97 -16.25 -2.55 -8.77
N MET A 98 -14.95 -2.24 -8.70
CA MET A 98 -14.22 -1.61 -9.81
C MET A 98 -13.12 -2.52 -10.37
N PRO A 99 -12.68 -2.29 -11.62
CA PRO A 99 -11.46 -2.88 -12.15
C PRO A 99 -10.24 -2.65 -11.26
N LEU A 100 -9.39 -3.66 -11.10
CA LEU A 100 -8.17 -3.58 -10.27
C LEU A 100 -7.27 -2.41 -10.71
N ALA A 101 -7.03 -2.30 -12.02
CA ALA A 101 -6.20 -1.25 -12.59
C ALA A 101 -6.70 0.16 -12.27
N ASP A 102 -8.03 0.37 -12.27
CA ASP A 102 -8.63 1.66 -11.95
C ASP A 102 -8.42 2.01 -10.48
N VAL A 103 -8.65 1.04 -9.59
CA VAL A 103 -8.45 1.20 -8.15
C VAL A 103 -6.99 1.60 -7.86
N PHE A 104 -6.03 0.88 -8.43
CA PHE A 104 -4.61 1.18 -8.27
C PHE A 104 -4.26 2.56 -8.84
N ALA A 105 -4.68 2.85 -10.08
CA ALA A 105 -4.40 4.13 -10.71
C ALA A 105 -4.88 5.32 -9.86
N ILE A 106 -6.09 5.23 -9.31
CA ILE A 106 -6.64 6.27 -8.43
C ILE A 106 -5.90 6.29 -7.09
N TYR A 107 -5.59 5.13 -6.50
CA TYR A 107 -4.82 5.02 -5.27
C TYR A 107 -3.43 5.65 -5.36
N PHE A 108 -2.78 5.63 -6.53
CA PHE A 108 -1.47 6.24 -6.78
C PHE A 108 -1.45 7.77 -6.71
N VAL A 109 -2.52 8.44 -6.25
CA VAL A 109 -2.42 9.79 -5.68
C VAL A 109 -1.75 9.82 -4.31
N GLU A 110 -1.62 8.67 -3.65
CA GLU A 110 -0.97 8.49 -2.34
C GLU A 110 0.40 9.19 -2.24
N PRO A 111 1.35 9.02 -3.18
CA PRO A 111 2.66 9.68 -3.08
C PRO A 111 2.54 11.21 -3.08
N PHE A 112 1.55 11.77 -3.78
CA PHE A 112 1.32 13.21 -3.79
C PHE A 112 0.79 13.69 -2.44
N ILE A 113 -0.15 12.95 -1.85
CA ILE A 113 -0.67 13.21 -0.50
C ILE A 113 0.47 13.13 0.53
N LEU A 114 1.30 12.11 0.44
CA LEU A 114 2.44 11.93 1.34
C LEU A 114 3.41 13.11 1.26
N VAL A 115 3.73 13.62 0.06
CA VAL A 115 4.57 14.81 -0.10
C VAL A 115 3.93 16.04 0.56
N CYS A 116 2.62 16.24 0.38
CA CYS A 116 1.89 17.33 1.03
C CYS A 116 1.93 17.23 2.57
N LEU A 117 1.69 16.04 3.12
CA LEU A 117 1.78 15.78 4.56
C LEU A 117 3.19 16.04 5.10
N SER A 118 4.22 15.58 4.38
CA SER A 118 5.62 15.81 4.74
C SER A 118 5.95 17.30 4.76
N ALA A 119 5.49 18.07 3.76
CA ALA A 119 5.70 19.51 3.71
C ALA A 119 5.04 20.24 4.88
N LEU A 120 3.80 19.87 5.22
CA LEU A 120 3.01 20.54 6.24
C LEU A 120 3.49 20.22 7.67
N PHE A 121 3.79 18.96 7.96
CA PHE A 121 4.06 18.51 9.33
C PHE A 121 5.56 18.37 9.67
N LEU A 122 6.41 18.07 8.68
CA LEU A 122 7.87 17.96 8.88
C LEU A 122 8.63 19.21 8.45
N GLY A 123 7.95 20.18 7.81
CA GLY A 123 8.58 21.40 7.30
C GLY A 123 9.51 21.16 6.11
N ASP A 124 9.37 20.03 5.42
CA ASP A 124 10.16 19.71 4.22
C ASP A 124 9.94 20.79 3.15
N ARG A 125 11.01 21.45 2.69
CA ARG A 125 10.91 22.47 1.63
C ARG A 125 10.63 21.82 0.28
N VAL A 126 9.38 21.92 -0.17
CA VAL A 126 8.95 21.42 -1.49
C VAL A 126 9.04 22.53 -2.53
N GLY A 127 9.95 22.37 -3.50
CA GLY A 127 10.12 23.33 -4.60
C GLY A 127 8.92 23.33 -5.57
N TRP A 128 8.70 24.46 -6.25
CA TRP A 128 7.55 24.69 -7.15
C TRP A 128 7.35 23.60 -8.22
N ARG A 129 8.43 22.99 -8.72
CA ARG A 129 8.36 21.90 -9.73
C ARG A 129 7.69 20.65 -9.18
N ARG A 130 7.88 20.34 -7.90
CA ARG A 130 7.21 19.21 -7.24
C ARG A 130 5.73 19.51 -7.04
N TRP A 131 5.39 20.74 -6.66
CA TRP A 131 3.99 21.19 -6.59
C TRP A 131 3.28 21.09 -7.95
N LEU A 132 3.95 21.50 -9.03
CA LEU A 132 3.39 21.35 -10.38
C LEU A 132 3.15 19.87 -10.73
N ALA A 133 4.11 19.00 -10.44
CA ALA A 133 3.96 17.57 -10.69
C ALA A 133 2.82 16.95 -9.86
N ILE A 134 2.62 17.40 -8.61
CA ILE A 134 1.48 17.01 -7.79
C ILE A 134 0.16 17.40 -8.46
N VAL A 135 0.03 18.67 -8.89
CA VAL A 135 -1.19 19.17 -9.55
C VAL A 135 -1.47 18.40 -10.84
N VAL A 136 -0.45 18.17 -11.67
CA VAL A 136 -0.56 17.39 -12.92
C VAL A 136 -0.95 15.93 -12.62
N GLY A 137 -0.34 15.31 -11.61
CA GLY A 137 -0.66 13.95 -11.18
C GLY A 137 -2.10 13.81 -10.69
N PHE A 138 -2.61 14.77 -9.90
CA PHE A 138 -4.02 14.82 -9.52
C PHE A 138 -4.95 15.00 -10.72
N GLY A 139 -4.55 15.81 -11.71
CA GLY A 139 -5.27 15.91 -12.99
C GLY A 139 -5.37 14.55 -13.71
N GLY A 140 -4.27 13.79 -13.74
CA GLY A 140 -4.27 12.42 -14.24
C GLY A 140 -5.23 11.50 -13.49
N ALA A 141 -5.30 11.60 -12.16
CA ALA A 141 -6.25 10.85 -11.35
C ALA A 141 -7.71 11.22 -11.64
N MET A 142 -8.01 12.50 -11.90
CA MET A 142 -9.36 12.92 -12.29
C MET A 142 -9.81 12.31 -13.62
N ILE A 143 -8.88 12.14 -14.58
CA ILE A 143 -9.16 11.47 -15.86
C ILE A 143 -9.55 10.00 -15.66
N VAL A 144 -8.95 9.32 -14.68
CA VAL A 144 -9.33 7.93 -14.32
C VAL A 144 -10.63 7.90 -13.50
N ILE A 145 -10.80 8.84 -12.56
CA ILE A 145 -11.96 8.90 -11.66
C ILE A 145 -13.24 9.19 -12.43
N GLN A 146 -13.24 10.12 -13.39
CA GLN A 146 -14.45 10.56 -14.08
C GLN A 146 -15.28 9.39 -14.65
N PRO A 147 -14.74 8.50 -15.50
CA PRO A 147 -15.51 7.38 -16.04
C PRO A 147 -15.88 6.36 -14.96
N SER A 148 -15.02 6.16 -13.96
CA SER A 148 -15.31 5.28 -12.84
C SER A 148 -16.44 5.82 -11.96
N PHE A 149 -16.54 7.14 -11.79
CA PHE A 149 -17.57 7.80 -11.03
C PHE A 149 -18.92 7.73 -11.75
N GLU A 150 -18.94 7.83 -13.08
CA GLU A 150 -20.17 7.63 -13.86
C GLU A 150 -20.74 6.21 -13.70
N ILE A 151 -19.87 5.19 -13.65
CA ILE A 151 -20.30 3.77 -13.58
C ILE A 151 -20.57 3.34 -12.13
N PHE A 152 -19.73 3.75 -11.17
CA PHE A 152 -19.72 3.22 -9.80
C PHE A 152 -20.12 4.24 -8.73
N GLY A 153 -20.36 5.50 -9.11
CA GLY A 153 -20.72 6.60 -8.21
C GLY A 153 -19.63 6.89 -7.17
N LEU A 154 -20.05 7.15 -5.93
CA LEU A 154 -19.17 7.50 -4.81
C LEU A 154 -18.08 6.45 -4.51
N LYS A 155 -18.28 5.19 -4.94
CA LYS A 155 -17.29 4.11 -4.75
C LYS A 155 -15.97 4.41 -5.47
N ALA A 156 -16.00 5.21 -6.54
CA ALA A 156 -14.81 5.65 -7.26
C ALA A 156 -13.89 6.56 -6.43
N LEU A 157 -14.38 7.12 -5.32
CA LEU A 157 -13.61 7.97 -4.42
C LEU A 157 -12.96 7.19 -3.26
N LEU A 158 -13.35 5.93 -3.04
CA LEU A 158 -12.78 5.08 -1.98
C LEU A 158 -11.25 4.90 -2.12
N PRO A 159 -10.66 4.74 -3.32
CA PRO A 159 -9.21 4.62 -3.44
C PRO A 159 -8.48 5.91 -3.05
N VAL A 160 -9.11 7.10 -3.19
CA VAL A 160 -8.54 8.38 -2.73
C VAL A 160 -8.53 8.44 -1.20
N ALA A 161 -9.62 8.02 -0.55
CA ALA A 161 -9.68 7.94 0.91
C ALA A 161 -8.70 6.88 1.45
N CYS A 162 -8.55 5.75 0.75
CA CYS A 162 -7.52 4.75 1.03
C CYS A 162 -6.12 5.37 0.94
N ALA A 163 -5.80 6.04 -0.16
CA ALA A 163 -4.52 6.72 -0.37
C ALA A 163 -4.20 7.72 0.75
N PHE A 164 -5.20 8.47 1.21
CA PHE A 164 -5.03 9.40 2.32
C PHE A 164 -4.68 8.72 3.64
N LEU A 165 -5.45 7.69 4.05
CA LEU A 165 -5.17 6.93 5.27
C LEU A 165 -3.82 6.20 5.18
N TYR A 166 -3.49 5.67 4.01
CA TYR A 166 -2.22 5.00 3.78
C TYR A 166 -1.03 5.98 3.83
N ALA A 167 -1.18 7.19 3.30
CA ALA A 167 -0.17 8.24 3.42
C ALA A 167 0.07 8.63 4.89
N ILE A 168 -0.97 8.69 5.73
CA ILE A 168 -0.81 8.89 7.18
C ILE A 168 -0.06 7.70 7.80
N TYR A 169 -0.42 6.47 7.44
CA TYR A 169 0.30 5.26 7.88
C TYR A 169 1.80 5.31 7.50
N LEU A 170 2.14 5.68 6.26
CA LEU A 170 3.53 5.82 5.81
C LEU A 170 4.25 6.98 6.52
N PHE A 171 3.55 8.08 6.76
CA PHE A 171 4.08 9.20 7.54
C PHE A 171 4.44 8.76 8.98
N MET A 172 3.58 7.95 9.62
CA MET A 172 3.87 7.35 10.92
C MET A 172 5.07 6.39 10.89
N ASN A 173 5.25 5.62 9.81
CA ASN A 173 6.43 4.76 9.66
C ASN A 173 7.72 5.57 9.76
N ARG A 174 7.75 6.74 9.10
CA ARG A 174 8.90 7.66 9.14
C ARG A 174 9.15 8.21 10.54
N ALA A 175 8.09 8.48 11.32
CA ALA A 175 8.19 8.98 12.68
C ALA A 175 8.60 7.92 13.74
N ILE A 176 8.31 6.63 13.51
CA ILE A 176 8.78 5.53 14.36
C ILE A 176 10.26 5.25 14.14
N GLY A 177 10.76 5.40 12.92
CA GLY A 177 12.15 5.15 12.57
C GLY A 177 12.55 3.68 12.78
N GLU A 178 13.79 3.44 13.21
CA GLU A 178 14.34 2.09 13.45
C GLU A 178 14.10 1.56 14.88
N ALA A 179 13.12 2.11 15.60
CA ALA A 179 12.87 1.75 17.00
C ALA A 179 12.49 0.27 17.19
N ASP A 180 11.82 -0.32 16.20
CA ASP A 180 11.33 -1.70 16.22
C ASP A 180 11.79 -2.47 14.98
N SER A 181 11.89 -3.80 15.09
CA SER A 181 12.23 -4.64 13.94
C SER A 181 11.07 -4.67 12.92
N PRO A 182 11.34 -4.85 11.62
CA PRO A 182 10.28 -4.94 10.60
C PRO A 182 9.25 -6.03 10.89
N LEU A 183 9.70 -7.17 11.43
CA LEU A 183 8.83 -8.26 11.83
C LEU A 183 7.93 -7.84 13.00
N ALA A 184 8.49 -7.23 14.05
CA ALA A 184 7.70 -6.74 15.18
C ALA A 184 6.67 -5.68 14.75
N MET A 185 7.08 -4.74 13.90
CA MET A 185 6.20 -3.73 13.31
C MET A 185 5.05 -4.38 12.53
N GLN A 186 5.32 -5.38 11.70
CA GLN A 186 4.32 -6.07 10.88
C GLN A 186 3.37 -6.94 11.72
N THR A 187 3.89 -7.66 12.72
CA THR A 187 3.08 -8.47 13.63
C THR A 187 2.16 -7.59 14.46
N MET A 188 2.67 -6.50 15.05
CA MET A 188 1.87 -5.55 15.83
C MET A 188 0.82 -4.83 14.98
N ALA A 189 1.15 -4.49 13.73
CA ALA A 189 0.16 -3.98 12.77
C ALA A 189 -0.90 -5.04 12.44
N GLY A 190 -0.52 -6.32 12.36
CA GLY A 190 -1.42 -7.47 12.23
C GLY A 190 -2.40 -7.56 13.39
N ILE A 191 -1.93 -7.42 14.63
CA ILE A 191 -2.78 -7.38 15.84
C ILE A 191 -3.75 -6.20 15.76
N GLY A 192 -3.24 -4.98 15.57
CA GLY A 192 -4.06 -3.77 15.52
C GLY A 192 -5.11 -3.81 14.42
N GLY A 193 -4.73 -4.25 13.21
CA GLY A 193 -5.64 -4.40 12.08
C GLY A 193 -6.69 -5.49 12.31
N THR A 194 -6.31 -6.64 12.88
CA THR A 194 -7.25 -7.73 13.18
C THR A 194 -8.29 -7.30 14.22
N VAL A 195 -7.86 -6.66 15.31
CA VAL A 195 -8.76 -6.19 16.38
C VAL A 195 -9.69 -5.11 15.86
N PHE A 196 -9.16 -4.12 15.11
CA PHE A 196 -9.97 -3.09 14.49
C PHE A 196 -11.01 -3.67 13.53
N MET A 197 -10.60 -4.58 12.64
CA MET A 197 -11.50 -5.18 11.67
C MET A 197 -12.53 -6.09 12.34
N ALA A 198 -12.18 -6.82 13.40
CA ALA A 198 -13.15 -7.59 14.18
C ALA A 198 -14.25 -6.69 14.75
N GLY A 199 -13.88 -5.55 15.35
CA GLY A 199 -14.82 -4.57 15.86
C GLY A 199 -15.68 -3.94 14.76
N ALA A 200 -15.06 -3.48 13.66
CA ALA A 200 -15.77 -2.89 12.52
C ALA A 200 -16.75 -3.88 11.88
N LEU A 201 -16.35 -5.16 11.76
CA LEU A 201 -17.17 -6.23 11.21
C LEU A 201 -18.34 -6.58 12.13
N PHE A 202 -18.10 -6.67 13.44
CA PHE A 202 -19.18 -6.90 14.41
C PHE A 202 -20.22 -5.78 14.38
N VAL A 203 -19.78 -4.52 14.44
CA VAL A 203 -20.67 -3.35 14.40
C VAL A 203 -21.39 -3.25 13.06
N GLY A 204 -20.68 -3.42 11.93
CA GLY A 204 -21.26 -3.34 10.60
C GLY A 204 -22.27 -4.45 10.32
N ASN A 205 -21.98 -5.69 10.76
CA ASN A 205 -22.92 -6.81 10.66
C ASN A 205 -24.18 -6.56 11.50
N ALA A 206 -24.03 -6.08 12.74
CA ALA A 206 -25.16 -5.75 13.61
C ALA A 206 -26.04 -4.62 13.03
N ALA A 207 -25.42 -3.68 12.30
CA ALA A 207 -26.12 -2.62 11.59
C ALA A 207 -26.75 -3.06 10.25
N GLY A 208 -26.59 -4.32 9.84
CA GLY A 208 -27.13 -4.84 8.57
C GLY A 208 -26.38 -4.34 7.32
N ALA A 209 -25.15 -3.83 7.47
CA ALA A 209 -24.36 -3.36 6.34
C ALA A 209 -23.81 -4.54 5.53
N ALA A 210 -24.26 -4.68 4.27
CA ALA A 210 -23.90 -5.83 3.42
C ALA A 210 -22.38 -6.00 3.20
N ASP A 211 -21.62 -4.90 3.14
CA ASP A 211 -20.15 -4.97 2.99
C ASP A 211 -19.40 -5.38 4.27
N PHE A 212 -20.13 -5.64 5.36
CA PHE A 212 -19.64 -6.14 6.65
C PHE A 212 -20.35 -7.42 7.11
N SER A 213 -21.05 -8.13 6.22
CA SER A 213 -21.71 -9.39 6.63
C SER A 213 -20.69 -10.42 7.09
N LEU A 214 -20.93 -11.02 8.25
CA LEU A 214 -20.12 -12.12 8.79
C LEU A 214 -20.34 -13.39 7.97
N SER A 215 -19.26 -14.03 7.54
CA SER A 215 -19.34 -15.29 6.80
C SER A 215 -18.07 -16.11 6.98
N LEU A 216 -18.23 -17.42 7.12
CA LEU A 216 -17.10 -18.35 7.02
C LEU A 216 -16.76 -18.62 5.55
N PRO A 217 -15.53 -19.06 5.23
CA PRO A 217 -15.17 -19.46 3.87
C PRO A 217 -16.09 -20.60 3.42
N GLY A 218 -16.77 -20.42 2.29
CA GLY A 218 -17.72 -21.40 1.76
C GLY A 218 -17.06 -22.63 1.13
N SER A 219 -15.79 -22.53 0.77
CA SER A 219 -15.04 -23.58 0.07
C SER A 219 -13.62 -23.75 0.63
N THR A 220 -13.05 -24.95 0.46
CA THR A 220 -11.64 -25.22 0.79
C THR A 220 -10.70 -24.34 -0.03
N LEU A 221 -11.05 -24.08 -1.30
CA LEU A 221 -10.33 -23.16 -2.15
C LEU A 221 -10.34 -21.75 -1.56
N GLY A 222 -11.51 -21.24 -1.16
CA GLY A 222 -11.66 -19.93 -0.51
C GLY A 222 -10.80 -19.81 0.74
N LEU A 223 -10.77 -20.83 1.60
CA LEU A 223 -9.89 -20.84 2.78
C LEU A 223 -8.40 -20.79 2.38
N LEU A 224 -7.97 -21.59 1.39
CA LEU A 224 -6.59 -21.57 0.89
C LEU A 224 -6.22 -20.20 0.31
N LEU A 225 -7.12 -19.58 -0.45
CA LEU A 225 -6.92 -18.25 -1.00
C LEU A 225 -6.79 -17.19 0.11
N LEU A 226 -7.60 -17.25 1.16
CA LEU A 226 -7.49 -16.34 2.31
C LEU A 226 -6.19 -16.54 3.10
N LEU A 227 -5.70 -17.78 3.21
CA LEU A 227 -4.39 -18.05 3.81
C LEU A 227 -3.26 -17.46 2.96
N ILE A 228 -3.32 -17.61 1.63
CA ILE A 228 -2.36 -17.02 0.69
C ILE A 228 -2.41 -15.48 0.77
N LEU A 229 -3.60 -14.89 0.78
CA LEU A 229 -3.85 -13.46 0.96
C LEU A 229 -3.11 -12.91 2.19
N GLY A 230 -3.35 -13.51 3.37
CA GLY A 230 -2.68 -13.09 4.60
C GLY A 230 -1.17 -13.35 4.61
N SER A 231 -0.74 -14.47 4.00
CA SER A 231 0.69 -14.80 3.86
C SER A 231 1.42 -13.75 3.01
N ILE A 232 0.86 -13.36 1.87
CA ILE A 232 1.39 -12.29 1.02
C ILE A 232 1.43 -10.98 1.82
N SER A 233 0.34 -10.62 2.52
CA SER A 233 0.28 -9.41 3.35
C SER A 233 1.37 -9.37 4.45
N GLY A 234 1.71 -10.51 5.04
CA GLY A 234 2.81 -10.59 6.00
C GLY A 234 4.19 -10.56 5.34
N TYR A 235 4.48 -11.51 4.46
CA TYR A 235 5.82 -11.75 3.95
C TYR A 235 6.25 -10.77 2.86
N ALA A 236 5.37 -10.41 1.94
CA ALA A 236 5.72 -9.47 0.86
C ALA A 236 6.03 -8.08 1.41
N HIS A 237 5.30 -7.61 2.43
CA HIS A 237 5.62 -6.36 3.10
C HIS A 237 6.99 -6.40 3.81
N ILE A 238 7.37 -7.53 4.41
CA ILE A 238 8.72 -7.69 4.98
C ILE A 238 9.79 -7.62 3.88
N LEU A 239 9.54 -8.21 2.69
CA LEU A 239 10.43 -8.10 1.54
C LEU A 239 10.57 -6.65 1.06
N VAL A 240 9.49 -5.87 1.04
CA VAL A 240 9.53 -4.43 0.72
C VAL A 240 10.41 -3.68 1.73
N VAL A 241 10.25 -3.93 3.03
CA VAL A 241 11.13 -3.32 4.04
C VAL A 241 12.59 -3.75 3.86
N ARG A 242 12.83 -5.01 3.49
CA ARG A 242 14.18 -5.50 3.18
C ARG A 242 14.77 -4.79 1.95
N ALA A 243 13.97 -4.52 0.92
CA ALA A 243 14.41 -3.78 -0.26
C ALA A 243 14.87 -2.36 0.14
N PHE A 244 14.09 -1.65 0.97
CA PHE A 244 14.47 -0.31 1.47
C PHE A 244 15.75 -0.28 2.31
N ARG A 245 16.14 -1.40 2.91
CA ARG A 245 17.44 -1.55 3.59
C ARG A 245 18.61 -1.82 2.62
N LEU A 246 18.33 -2.29 1.41
CA LEU A 246 19.33 -2.66 0.41
C LEU A 246 19.55 -1.60 -0.66
N ALA A 247 18.63 -0.66 -0.84
CA ALA A 247 18.72 0.40 -1.83
C ALA A 247 17.97 1.66 -1.36
N PRO A 248 18.39 2.86 -1.81
CA PRO A 248 17.72 4.10 -1.44
C PRO A 248 16.32 4.19 -2.04
N LEU A 249 15.39 4.83 -1.34
CA LEU A 249 13.99 5.04 -1.76
C LEU A 249 13.89 5.56 -3.20
N SER A 250 14.69 6.56 -3.57
CA SER A 250 14.69 7.14 -4.93
C SER A 250 15.05 6.15 -6.05
N LEU A 251 15.75 5.06 -5.72
CA LEU A 251 16.07 3.99 -6.67
C LEU A 251 14.93 2.94 -6.75
N LEU A 252 14.23 2.71 -5.65
CA LEU A 252 13.18 1.70 -5.54
C LEU A 252 11.79 2.20 -5.95
N ALA A 253 11.53 3.49 -5.77
CA ALA A 253 10.21 4.09 -6.00
C ALA A 253 9.63 3.83 -7.41
N PRO A 254 10.40 3.85 -8.52
CA PRO A 254 9.85 3.53 -9.84
C PRO A 254 9.22 2.14 -9.94
N PHE A 255 9.72 1.16 -9.18
CA PHE A 255 9.19 -0.19 -9.21
C PHE A 255 7.81 -0.30 -8.57
N GLN A 256 7.41 0.65 -7.71
CA GLN A 256 6.06 0.65 -7.12
C GLN A 256 4.96 0.70 -8.18
N TYR A 257 5.20 1.41 -9.29
CA TYR A 257 4.26 1.47 -10.41
C TYR A 257 4.07 0.14 -11.14
N PHE A 258 4.90 -0.88 -10.87
CA PHE A 258 4.69 -2.23 -11.41
C PHE A 258 3.41 -2.85 -10.85
N GLU A 259 2.92 -2.38 -9.70
CA GLU A 259 1.62 -2.81 -9.18
C GLU A 259 0.49 -2.50 -10.18
N ILE A 260 0.52 -1.36 -10.89
CA ILE A 260 -0.48 -1.04 -11.92
C ILE A 260 -0.42 -2.05 -13.07
N ILE A 261 0.79 -2.43 -13.48
CA ILE A 261 1.00 -3.40 -14.57
C ILE A 261 0.42 -4.75 -14.15
N SER A 262 0.82 -5.26 -12.98
CA SER A 262 0.32 -6.53 -12.45
C SER A 262 -1.19 -6.50 -12.20
N ALA A 263 -1.73 -5.41 -11.66
CA ALA A 263 -3.16 -5.22 -11.45
C ALA A 263 -3.94 -5.22 -12.78
N THR A 264 -3.36 -4.67 -13.84
CA THR A 264 -3.96 -4.70 -15.19
C THR A 264 -3.95 -6.11 -15.76
N VAL A 265 -2.82 -6.81 -15.67
CA VAL A 265 -2.68 -8.18 -16.17
C VAL A 265 -3.63 -9.13 -15.44
N LEU A 266 -3.64 -9.08 -14.10
CA LEU A 266 -4.53 -9.91 -13.27
C LEU A 266 -5.99 -9.51 -13.44
N GLY A 267 -6.28 -8.20 -13.54
CA GLY A 267 -7.60 -7.64 -13.84
C GLY A 267 -8.18 -8.25 -15.11
N TYR A 268 -7.39 -8.22 -16.19
CA TYR A 268 -7.80 -8.76 -17.47
C TYR A 268 -7.91 -10.30 -17.44
N ALA A 269 -6.89 -10.98 -16.94
CA ALA A 269 -6.81 -12.44 -16.99
C ALA A 269 -7.87 -13.14 -16.13
N LEU A 270 -8.25 -12.55 -14.99
CA LEU A 270 -9.17 -13.17 -14.03
C LEU A 270 -10.59 -12.61 -14.09
N PHE A 271 -10.75 -11.34 -14.48
CA PHE A 271 -12.04 -10.64 -14.42
C PHE A 271 -12.49 -10.06 -15.77
N GLY A 272 -11.66 -10.16 -16.82
CA GLY A 272 -11.96 -9.55 -18.13
C GLY A 272 -11.89 -8.01 -18.12
N ASP A 273 -11.34 -7.42 -17.06
CA ASP A 273 -11.27 -5.97 -16.89
C ASP A 273 -10.04 -5.40 -17.60
N PHE A 274 -10.24 -4.53 -18.59
CA PHE A 274 -9.15 -3.81 -19.25
C PHE A 274 -9.40 -2.28 -19.27
N PRO A 275 -8.41 -1.45 -18.91
CA PRO A 275 -8.59 0.00 -18.93
C PRO A 275 -8.83 0.52 -20.35
N ASN A 276 -9.76 1.46 -20.49
CA ASN A 276 -9.98 2.17 -21.75
C ASN A 276 -8.90 3.24 -21.99
N LEU A 277 -8.92 3.86 -23.17
CA LEU A 277 -7.91 4.84 -23.57
C LEU A 277 -7.82 6.04 -22.61
N SER A 278 -8.95 6.56 -22.13
CA SER A 278 -8.97 7.66 -21.16
C SER A 278 -8.22 7.29 -19.88
N LYS A 279 -8.51 6.10 -19.34
CA LYS A 279 -7.84 5.58 -18.14
C LYS A 279 -6.34 5.39 -18.36
N TRP A 280 -5.92 4.91 -19.53
CA TRP A 280 -4.49 4.82 -19.88
C TRP A 280 -3.80 6.18 -19.94
N ILE A 281 -4.45 7.21 -20.47
CA ILE A 281 -3.94 8.59 -20.46
C ILE A 281 -3.76 9.07 -19.01
N GLY A 282 -4.78 8.88 -18.17
CA GLY A 282 -4.71 9.23 -16.75
C GLY A 282 -3.58 8.49 -16.02
N ILE A 283 -3.46 7.18 -16.20
CA ILE A 283 -2.37 6.34 -15.67
C ILE A 283 -1.00 6.88 -16.10
N ALA A 284 -0.82 7.17 -17.39
CA ALA A 284 0.45 7.69 -17.91
C ALA A 284 0.83 9.03 -17.26
N ILE A 285 -0.14 9.91 -17.04
CA ILE A 285 0.07 11.20 -16.36
C ILE A 285 0.46 11.00 -14.89
N ILE A 286 -0.21 10.10 -14.17
CA ILE A 286 0.08 9.79 -12.76
C ILE A 286 1.48 9.22 -12.62
N VAL A 287 1.80 8.18 -13.39
CA VAL A 287 3.12 7.53 -13.38
C VAL A 287 4.20 8.52 -13.79
N GLY A 288 4.01 9.27 -14.87
CA GLY A 288 4.96 10.28 -15.34
C GLY A 288 5.24 11.37 -14.30
N SER A 289 4.20 11.86 -13.62
CA SER A 289 4.32 12.88 -12.57
C SER A 289 5.07 12.36 -11.35
N GLY A 290 4.76 11.14 -10.91
CA GLY A 290 5.47 10.50 -9.80
C GLY A 290 6.94 10.22 -10.12
N LEU A 291 7.24 9.66 -11.29
CA LEU A 291 8.61 9.46 -11.78
C LEU A 291 9.37 10.77 -11.89
N PHE A 292 8.73 11.86 -12.31
CA PHE A 292 9.35 13.18 -12.35
C PHE A 292 9.71 13.70 -10.96
N ILE A 293 8.83 13.53 -9.95
CA ILE A 293 9.12 13.91 -8.56
C ILE A 293 10.35 13.15 -8.05
N ILE A 294 10.39 11.83 -8.28
CA ILE A 294 11.50 10.94 -7.89
C ILE A 294 12.81 11.36 -8.58
N TRP A 295 12.76 11.57 -9.90
CA TRP A 295 13.93 12.01 -10.66
C TRP A 295 14.47 13.34 -10.15
N ARG A 296 13.59 14.31 -9.88
CA ARG A 296 13.99 15.63 -9.40
C ARG A 296 14.62 15.57 -8.02
N GLU A 297 14.10 14.71 -7.14
CA GLU A 297 14.71 14.44 -5.84
C GLU A 297 16.13 13.92 -5.98
N ARG A 298 16.35 12.94 -6.87
CA ARG A 298 17.67 12.37 -7.12
C ARG A 298 18.67 13.39 -7.63
N VAL A 299 18.24 14.29 -8.51
CA VAL A 299 19.09 15.39 -9.02
C VAL A 299 19.47 16.35 -7.90
N ASN A 300 18.53 16.77 -7.05
CA ASN A 300 18.82 17.66 -5.93
C ASN A 300 19.78 17.04 -4.91
N SER A 301 19.58 15.78 -4.55
CA SER A 301 20.45 15.08 -3.60
C SER A 301 21.87 14.89 -4.13
N ARG A 302 22.04 14.78 -5.46
CA ARG A 302 23.38 14.74 -6.09
C ARG A 302 24.07 16.10 -6.01
N LEU A 303 23.38 17.17 -6.37
CA LEU A 303 23.95 18.53 -6.36
C LEU A 303 24.39 18.96 -4.96
N LEU A 304 23.61 18.62 -3.92
CA LEU A 304 23.99 18.89 -2.52
C LEU A 304 25.26 18.12 -2.12
N LYS A 305 25.43 16.87 -2.56
CA LYS A 305 26.67 16.12 -2.32
C LYS A 305 27.86 16.78 -3.02
N THR A 306 27.72 17.18 -4.29
CA THR A 306 28.84 17.78 -5.05
C THR A 306 29.28 19.12 -4.46
N ALA A 307 28.36 19.94 -3.94
CA ALA A 307 28.68 21.21 -3.29
C ALA A 307 29.46 21.00 -1.96
N VAL A 308 29.09 20.00 -1.16
CA VAL A 308 29.77 19.70 0.11
C VAL A 308 31.19 19.15 -0.08
N PHE A 309 31.51 18.58 -1.24
CA PHE A 309 32.87 18.10 -1.58
C PHE A 309 33.70 19.10 -2.38
N ALA A 310 33.14 20.28 -2.68
CA ALA A 310 33.84 21.35 -3.39
C ALA A 310 34.38 22.46 -2.46
N ASP A 311 34.03 22.40 -1.17
CA ASP A 311 34.56 23.24 -0.09
C ASP A 311 35.57 22.46 0.78
#